data_AF-A0A364VE12-F1
#
_entry.id   AF-A0A364VE12-F1
#
_cell.length_a   1.000
_cell.length_b   1.000
_cell.length_c   1.000
_cell.angle_alpha   90.00
_cell.angle_beta   90.00
_cell.angle_gamma   90.00
#
_symmetry.space_group_name_H-M   'P 1'
#
loop_
_entity.id
_entity.type
_entity.pdbx_description
1 polymer ?
#
loop_
_entity_poly.entity_id
_entity_poly.type
_entity_poly.pdbx_seq_one_letter_code
_entity_poly.pdbx_strand_id
1 'polypeptide(L)'
;MTEPLNPVEIESHIRELVNRIAKGIGVFSKRYAAFLEADRAFDRAYAQNYKDAEGSIKDREYEADLLTMGEREARDVADIAFKHADKLLKALDLELRAYQSIGASVRAMYGNAGRT
;
A
#
# COMPACT_ATOMS: atom_id res chain seq x y z
N MET A 1 -23.27 23.60 14.36
CA MET A 1 -23.37 22.40 15.23
C MET A 1 -23.08 21.20 14.35
N THR A 2 -22.04 20.43 14.64
CA THR A 2 -21.87 19.11 14.01
C THR A 2 -23.02 18.24 14.48
N GLU A 3 -23.83 17.74 13.54
CA GLU A 3 -24.92 16.82 13.85
C GLU A 3 -24.38 15.57 14.59
N PRO A 4 -25.13 15.02 15.56
CA PRO A 4 -24.75 13.78 16.21
C PRO A 4 -24.69 12.64 15.18
N LEU A 5 -23.58 11.91 15.14
CA LEU A 5 -23.39 10.78 14.23
C LEU A 5 -24.49 9.74 14.46
N ASN A 6 -25.27 9.43 13.42
CA ASN A 6 -26.38 8.47 13.56
C ASN A 6 -25.91 7.03 13.23
N PRO A 7 -26.57 5.99 13.77
CA PRO A 7 -26.19 4.59 13.52
C PRO A 7 -26.14 4.18 12.04
N VAL A 8 -27.08 4.66 11.22
CA VAL A 8 -27.17 4.38 9.78
C VAL A 8 -26.01 5.00 9.02
N GLU A 9 -25.57 6.20 9.38
CA GLU A 9 -24.41 6.86 8.77
C GLU A 9 -23.12 6.07 9.05
N ILE A 10 -22.96 5.59 10.27
CA ILE A 10 -21.82 4.76 10.67
C ILE A 10 -21.80 3.45 9.88
N GLU A 11 -22.96 2.78 9.77
CA GLU A 11 -23.07 1.53 9.01
C GLU A 11 -22.80 1.74 7.51
N SER A 12 -23.31 2.84 6.95
CA SER A 12 -23.04 3.23 5.56
C SER A 12 -21.53 3.45 5.32
N HIS A 13 -20.87 4.19 6.22
CA HIS A 13 -19.43 4.45 6.12
C HIS A 13 -18.60 3.18 6.28
N ILE A 14 -18.94 2.30 7.23
CA ILE A 14 -18.30 0.98 7.39
C ILE A 14 -18.42 0.18 6.10
N ARG A 15 -19.60 0.15 5.47
CA ARG A 15 -19.81 -0.56 4.21
C ARG A 15 -18.98 0.04 3.08
N GLU A 16 -18.86 1.36 3.02
CA GLU A 16 -17.98 2.05 2.07
C GLU A 16 -16.52 1.65 2.27
N LEU A 17 -16.02 1.69 3.51
CA LEU A 17 -14.64 1.32 3.84
C LEU A 17 -14.34 -0.12 3.45
N VAL A 18 -15.23 -1.06 3.75
CA VAL A 18 -15.08 -2.47 3.34
C VAL A 18 -14.97 -2.59 1.82
N ASN A 19 -15.81 -1.88 1.06
CA ASN A 19 -15.75 -1.88 -0.40
C ASN A 19 -14.44 -1.25 -0.92
N ARG A 20 -13.96 -0.19 -0.27
CA ARG A 20 -12.68 0.46 -0.61
C ARG A 20 -11.50 -0.45 -0.33
N ILE A 21 -11.49 -1.16 0.80
CA ILE A 21 -10.46 -2.17 1.13
C ILE A 21 -10.46 -3.27 0.08
N ALA A 22 -11.63 -3.83 -0.26
CA ALA A 22 -11.73 -4.88 -1.28
C ALA A 22 -11.16 -4.44 -2.64
N LYS A 23 -11.48 -3.22 -3.09
CA LYS A 23 -10.90 -2.63 -4.31
C LYS A 23 -9.39 -2.37 -4.15
N GLY A 24 -8.96 -1.92 -2.98
CA GLY A 24 -7.57 -1.62 -2.66
C GLY A 24 -6.65 -2.84 -2.72
N ILE A 25 -7.14 -4.04 -2.35
CA ILE A 25 -6.38 -5.30 -2.46
C ILE A 25 -5.96 -5.55 -3.91
N GLY A 26 -6.86 -5.31 -4.88
CA GLY A 26 -6.56 -5.45 -6.30
C GLY A 26 -5.47 -4.48 -6.76
N VAL A 27 -5.47 -3.24 -6.25
CA VAL A 27 -4.43 -2.25 -6.53
C VAL A 27 -3.10 -2.69 -5.91
N PHE A 28 -3.11 -3.09 -4.64
CA PHE A 28 -1.93 -3.59 -3.94
C PHE A 28 -1.27 -4.75 -4.69
N SER A 29 -2.05 -5.75 -5.07
CA SER A 29 -1.55 -6.92 -5.80
C SER A 29 -0.89 -6.53 -7.12
N LYS A 30 -1.52 -5.64 -7.89
CA LYS A 30 -0.95 -5.14 -9.16
C LYS A 30 0.35 -4.37 -8.95
N ARG A 31 0.43 -3.49 -7.93
CA ARG A 31 1.64 -2.72 -7.64
C ARG A 31 2.77 -3.61 -7.12
N TYR A 32 2.45 -4.60 -6.30
CA TYR A 32 3.42 -5.56 -5.82
C TYR A 32 3.99 -6.42 -6.96
N ALA A 33 3.13 -6.91 -7.86
CA ALA A 33 3.58 -7.64 -9.04
C ALA A 33 4.49 -6.79 -9.95
N ALA A 34 4.15 -5.52 -10.16
CA ALA A 34 4.97 -4.59 -10.93
C ALA A 34 6.33 -4.33 -10.28
N PHE A 35 6.36 -4.17 -8.95
CA PHE A 35 7.61 -4.05 -8.19
C PHE A 35 8.49 -5.30 -8.35
N LEU A 36 7.93 -6.50 -8.16
CA LEU A 36 8.68 -7.74 -8.33
C LEU A 36 9.23 -7.93 -9.75
N GLU A 37 8.50 -7.49 -10.77
CA GLU A 37 9.01 -7.57 -12.14
C GLU A 37 10.15 -6.57 -12.38
N ALA A 38 10.02 -5.33 -11.89
CA ALA A 38 11.07 -4.33 -12.00
C ALA A 38 12.34 -4.75 -11.21
N ASP A 39 12.17 -5.35 -10.04
CA ASP A 39 13.26 -5.88 -9.21
C ASP A 39 14.04 -6.98 -9.93
N ARG A 40 13.32 -7.98 -10.49
CA ARG A 40 13.96 -9.01 -11.31
C ARG A 40 14.60 -8.47 -12.59
N ALA A 41 14.01 -7.43 -13.20
CA ALA A 41 14.59 -6.80 -14.38
C ALA A 41 15.93 -6.12 -14.03
N PHE A 42 15.98 -5.39 -12.92
CA PHE A 42 17.21 -4.82 -12.38
C PHE A 42 18.25 -5.91 -12.08
N ASP A 43 17.88 -6.98 -11.38
CA ASP A 43 18.83 -8.06 -11.04
C ASP A 43 19.43 -8.72 -12.29
N ARG A 44 18.60 -8.98 -13.31
CA ARG A 44 19.05 -9.54 -14.59
C ARG A 44 20.00 -8.58 -15.30
N ALA A 45 19.64 -7.30 -15.38
CA ALA A 45 20.45 -6.29 -16.04
C ALA A 45 21.78 -6.10 -15.31
N TYR A 46 21.77 -6.07 -13.98
CA TYR A 46 22.98 -5.90 -13.17
C TYR A 46 23.90 -7.10 -13.34
N ALA A 47 23.38 -8.31 -13.22
CA ALA A 47 24.17 -9.53 -13.40
C ALA A 47 24.79 -9.61 -14.81
N GLN A 48 24.04 -9.21 -15.85
CA GLN A 48 24.54 -9.21 -17.22
C GLN A 48 25.64 -8.16 -17.41
N ASN A 49 25.39 -6.91 -17.02
CA ASN A 49 26.39 -5.84 -17.14
C ASN A 49 27.64 -6.13 -16.30
N TYR A 50 27.48 -6.67 -15.08
CA TYR A 50 28.61 -7.09 -14.25
C TYR A 50 29.44 -8.18 -14.91
N LYS A 51 28.78 -9.15 -15.53
CA LYS A 51 29.45 -10.26 -16.23
C LYS A 51 30.27 -9.75 -17.43
N ASP A 52 29.72 -8.80 -18.18
CA ASP A 52 30.32 -8.27 -19.42
C ASP A 52 31.36 -7.17 -19.17
N ALA A 53 31.31 -6.50 -18.01
CA ALA A 53 32.27 -5.48 -17.62
C ALA A 53 33.70 -6.03 -17.49
N GLU A 54 34.68 -5.20 -17.83
CA GLU A 54 36.11 -5.53 -17.81
C GLU A 54 36.82 -4.89 -16.62
N GLY A 55 38.06 -5.32 -16.36
CA GLY A 55 38.90 -4.74 -15.31
C GLY A 55 38.78 -5.44 -13.95
N SER A 56 39.13 -4.71 -12.89
CA SER A 56 39.10 -5.27 -11.53
C SER A 56 37.67 -5.50 -11.07
N ILE A 57 37.49 -6.30 -10.01
CA ILE A 57 36.16 -6.54 -9.42
C ILE A 57 35.42 -5.22 -9.14
N LYS A 58 36.12 -4.21 -8.61
CA LYS A 58 35.51 -2.91 -8.31
C LYS A 58 35.13 -2.12 -9.55
N ASP A 59 35.95 -2.17 -10.60
CA ASP A 59 35.65 -1.47 -11.85
C ASP A 59 34.36 -2.05 -12.48
N ARG A 60 34.23 -3.38 -12.43
CA ARG A 60 33.05 -4.10 -12.90
C ARG A 60 31.79 -3.79 -12.09
N GLU A 61 31.90 -3.65 -10.77
CA GLU A 61 30.78 -3.23 -9.91
C GLU A 61 30.31 -1.82 -10.31
N TYR A 62 31.24 -0.86 -10.44
CA TYR A 62 30.88 0.50 -10.82
C TYR A 62 30.28 0.60 -12.22
N GLU A 63 30.83 -0.14 -13.19
CA GLU A 63 30.30 -0.17 -14.54
C GLU A 63 28.89 -0.77 -14.58
N ALA A 64 28.66 -1.89 -13.88
CA ALA A 64 27.34 -2.48 -13.77
C ALA A 64 26.33 -1.56 -13.09
N ASP A 65 26.71 -0.88 -12.01
CA ASP A 65 25.84 0.10 -11.33
C ASP A 65 25.49 1.28 -12.24
N LEU A 66 26.47 1.84 -12.96
CA LEU A 66 26.25 2.96 -13.90
C LEU A 66 25.33 2.55 -15.05
N LEU A 67 25.54 1.37 -15.63
CA LEU A 67 24.76 0.89 -16.77
C LEU A 67 23.33 0.50 -16.38
N THR A 68 23.07 0.20 -15.11
CA THR A 68 21.75 -0.23 -14.61
C THR A 68 20.99 0.83 -13.82
N MET A 69 21.43 2.09 -13.86
CA MET A 69 20.74 3.18 -13.18
C MET A 69 19.28 3.31 -13.62
N GLY A 70 18.98 3.10 -14.90
CA GLY A 70 17.61 3.19 -15.42
C GLY A 70 16.67 2.12 -14.84
N GLU A 71 17.13 0.87 -14.76
CA GLU A 71 16.40 -0.24 -14.16
C GLU A 71 16.24 -0.05 -12.66
N ARG A 72 17.27 0.49 -11.99
CA ARG A 72 17.21 0.84 -10.56
C ARG A 72 16.15 1.90 -10.29
N GLU A 73 16.13 2.98 -11.08
CA GLU A 73 15.10 4.01 -10.97
C GLU A 73 13.69 3.46 -11.21
N ALA A 74 13.52 2.61 -12.23
CA ALA A 74 12.24 1.96 -12.51
C ALA A 74 11.76 1.08 -11.34
N ARG A 75 12.67 0.31 -10.73
CA ARG A 75 12.38 -0.47 -9.53
C ARG A 75 11.98 0.43 -8.36
N ASP A 76 12.73 1.50 -8.11
CA ASP A 76 12.47 2.39 -6.97
C ASP A 76 11.12 3.11 -7.12
N VAL A 77 10.74 3.52 -8.33
CA VAL A 77 9.39 4.05 -8.63
C VAL A 77 8.30 3.00 -8.34
N ALA A 78 8.53 1.74 -8.73
CA ALA A 78 7.58 0.66 -8.48
C ALA A 78 7.46 0.33 -6.97
N ASP A 79 8.58 0.34 -6.23
CA ASP A 79 8.62 0.15 -4.79
C ASP A 79 7.85 1.25 -4.05
N ILE A 80 8.07 2.52 -4.41
CA ILE A 80 7.33 3.66 -3.84
C ILE A 80 5.82 3.49 -4.07
N ALA A 81 5.43 3.13 -5.29
CA ALA A 81 4.01 2.92 -5.62
C ALA A 81 3.39 1.76 -4.84
N PHE A 82 4.13 0.66 -4.66
CA PHE A 82 3.73 -0.47 -3.84
C PHE A 82 3.58 -0.07 -2.36
N LYS A 83 4.60 0.56 -1.77
CA LYS A 83 4.59 1.04 -0.37
C LYS A 83 3.45 2.02 -0.11
N HIS A 84 3.13 2.89 -1.07
CA HIS A 84 1.99 3.78 -0.96
C HIS A 84 0.67 3.00 -0.89
N ALA A 85 0.49 2.00 -1.75
CA ALA A 85 -0.71 1.16 -1.73
C ALA A 85 -0.86 0.37 -0.42
N ASP A 86 0.24 -0.17 0.12
CA ASP A 86 0.28 -0.85 1.42
C ASP A 86 -0.13 0.09 2.58
N LYS A 87 0.46 1.29 2.63
CA LYS A 87 0.12 2.30 3.65
C LYS A 87 -1.33 2.74 3.57
N LEU A 88 -1.88 2.90 2.35
CA LEU A 88 -3.28 3.25 2.17
C LEU A 88 -4.21 2.14 2.68
N LEU A 89 -3.93 0.87 2.37
CA LEU A 89 -4.71 -0.26 2.88
C LEU A 89 -4.68 -0.31 4.42
N LYS A 90 -3.52 -0.10 5.03
CA LYS A 90 -3.38 -0.03 6.49
C LYS A 90 -4.18 1.12 7.09
N ALA A 91 -4.16 2.30 6.45
CA ALA A 91 -4.95 3.44 6.90
C ALA A 91 -6.46 3.14 6.85
N LEU A 92 -6.94 2.49 5.78
CA LEU A 92 -8.35 2.08 5.65
C LEU A 92 -8.75 1.04 6.71
N ASP A 93 -7.89 0.08 7.03
CA ASP A 93 -8.15 -0.90 8.11
C ASP A 93 -8.24 -0.21 9.48
N LEU A 94 -7.35 0.75 9.77
CA LEU A 94 -7.41 1.53 11.00
C LEU A 94 -8.67 2.39 11.07
N GLU A 95 -9.06 3.01 9.97
CA GLU A 95 -10.30 3.79 9.87
C GLU A 95 -11.52 2.89 10.13
N LEU A 96 -11.58 1.71 9.52
CA LEU A 96 -12.64 0.73 9.74
C LEU A 96 -12.78 0.37 11.23
N ARG A 97 -11.66 0.07 11.91
CA ARG A 97 -11.65 -0.23 13.35
C ARG A 97 -12.14 0.95 14.19
N ALA A 98 -11.74 2.17 13.84
CA ALA A 98 -12.21 3.37 14.52
C ALA A 98 -13.73 3.52 14.40
N TYR A 99 -14.29 3.37 13.20
CA TYR A 99 -15.74 3.44 12.99
C TYR A 99 -16.51 2.31 13.66
N GLN A 100 -15.97 1.09 13.72
CA GLN A 100 -16.57 -0.02 14.47
C GLN A 100 -16.65 0.29 15.98
N SER A 101 -15.60 0.91 16.53
CA SER A 101 -15.57 1.36 17.93
C SER A 101 -16.60 2.47 18.19
N ILE A 102 -16.63 3.49 17.33
CA ILE A 102 -17.61 4.58 17.40
C ILE A 102 -19.05 4.02 17.33
N GLY A 103 -19.31 3.11 16.39
CA GLY A 103 -20.61 2.45 16.26
C GLY A 103 -21.04 1.69 17.51
N ALA A 104 -20.11 1.04 18.20
CA ALA A 104 -20.41 0.38 19.48
C ALA A 104 -20.82 1.39 20.57
N SER A 105 -20.10 2.51 20.66
CA SER A 105 -20.42 3.60 21.59
C SER A 105 -21.79 4.22 21.29
N VAL A 106 -22.06 4.53 20.02
CA VAL A 106 -23.33 5.14 19.59
C VAL A 106 -24.52 4.21 19.86
N ARG A 107 -24.41 2.90 19.57
CA ARG A 107 -25.46 1.93 19.92
C ARG A 107 -25.74 1.87 21.42
N ALA A 108 -24.71 1.99 22.27
CA ALA A 108 -24.91 2.03 23.72
C ALA A 108 -25.67 3.28 24.17
N MET A 109 -25.40 4.44 23.56
CA MET A 109 -26.12 5.69 23.85
C MET A 109 -27.61 5.59 23.48
N TYR A 110 -27.93 5.12 22.26
CA TYR A 110 -29.33 4.97 21.82
C TYR A 110 -30.06 3.83 22.55
N GLY A 111 -29.38 2.74 22.90
CA GLY A 111 -29.97 1.63 23.67
C GLY A 111 -30.37 1.99 25.10
N ASN A 112 -29.68 2.97 25.71
CA ASN A 112 -30.03 3.49 27.03
C ASN A 112 -31.15 4.54 26.99
N ALA A 113 -31.35 5.22 25.86
CA ALA A 113 -32.40 6.23 25.68
C ALA A 113 -33.82 5.63 25.61
N GLY A 114 -33.96 4.31 25.40
CA GLY A 114 -35.24 3.59 25.39
C GLY A 114 -35.57 2.81 26.67
N ARG A 115 -34.76 2.95 27.74
CA ARG A 115 -34.98 2.31 29.05
C ARG A 115 -35.35 3.37 30.09
N THR A 116 -36.61 3.80 30.08
CA THR A 116 -37.28 4.50 31.19
C THR A 116 -38.68 3.94 31.36
#